data_AF-A0A8T4Y2J6-F1
#
_entry.id   AF-A0A8T4Y2J6-F1
#
_cell.length_a   1.000
_cell.length_b   1.000
_cell.length_c   1.000
_cell.angle_alpha   90.00
_cell.angle_beta   90.00
_cell.angle_gamma   90.00
#
_symmetry.space_group_name_H-M   'P 1'
#
loop_
_entity.id
_entity.type
_entity.pdbx_description
1 polymer ?
#
loop_
_entity_poly.entity_id
_entity_poly.type
_entity_poly.pdbx_seq_one_letter_code
_entity_poly.pdbx_strand_id
1 'polypeptide(L)'
;MSMAYKLRVNTKERDTAMLTKALLQKRLQHGFEVAMSTKNLLMLDIDIKNFEWAYGIASSLASYFNCKTLLIETPNGYHIIVLKRFEWSDLKLWIKYFITESERLYIDKAHLEASLRRGYITLRMNGIAFYEVYPYGGYRAIREGE
;
A
#
# COMPACT_ATOMS: atom_id res chain seq x y z
N MET A 1 -19.55 20.00 12.60
CA MET A 1 -19.54 18.59 12.15
C MET A 1 -18.36 17.89 12.83
N SER A 2 -18.63 16.96 13.74
CA SER A 2 -17.60 16.28 14.53
C SER A 2 -16.69 15.43 13.64
N MET A 3 -15.37 15.58 13.77
CA MET A 3 -14.40 14.64 13.20
C MET A 3 -14.66 13.25 13.79
N ALA A 4 -15.33 12.38 13.02
CA ALA A 4 -15.46 10.98 13.38
C ALA A 4 -14.06 10.36 13.37
N TYR A 5 -13.54 10.03 14.55
CA TYR A 5 -12.29 9.29 14.72
C TYR A 5 -12.44 7.93 14.02
N LYS A 6 -11.82 7.78 12.84
CA LYS A 6 -11.78 6.49 12.13
C LYS A 6 -10.82 5.56 12.86
N LEU A 7 -11.38 4.60 13.59
CA LEU A 7 -10.63 3.57 14.30
C LEU A 7 -9.93 2.63 13.30
N ARG A 8 -8.64 2.36 13.54
CA ARG A 8 -7.78 1.56 12.67
C ARG A 8 -7.48 0.23 13.34
N VAL A 9 -7.71 -0.87 12.62
CA VAL A 9 -7.30 -2.21 13.05
C VAL A 9 -5.98 -2.53 12.36
N ASN A 10 -4.92 -2.77 13.14
CA ASN A 10 -3.62 -3.22 12.64
C ASN A 10 -3.48 -4.71 12.93
N THR A 11 -3.33 -5.54 11.91
CA THR A 11 -3.03 -6.97 12.08
C THR A 11 -1.89 -7.37 11.15
N LYS A 12 -1.21 -8.47 11.49
CA LYS A 12 -0.14 -9.06 10.66
C LYS A 12 -0.68 -9.91 9.50
N GLU A 13 -1.96 -10.25 9.54
CA GLU A 13 -2.62 -11.19 8.62
C GLU A 13 -3.88 -10.58 8.06
N ARG A 14 -4.03 -10.64 6.72
CA ARG A 14 -5.16 -10.05 5.99
C ARG A 14 -6.50 -10.62 6.45
N ASP A 15 -6.60 -11.93 6.61
CA ASP A 15 -7.86 -12.60 6.99
C ASP A 15 -8.29 -12.18 8.40
N THR A 16 -7.34 -12.13 9.34
CA THR A 16 -7.56 -11.60 10.69
C THR A 16 -7.95 -10.12 10.65
N ALA A 17 -7.37 -9.32 9.76
CA ALA A 17 -7.73 -7.90 9.57
C ALA A 17 -9.18 -7.75 9.08
N MET A 18 -9.56 -8.56 8.11
CA MET A 18 -10.88 -8.55 7.48
C MET A 18 -11.97 -9.08 8.42
N LEU A 19 -11.72 -10.19 9.11
CA LEU A 19 -12.60 -10.75 10.15
C LEU A 19 -12.79 -9.75 11.30
N THR A 20 -11.70 -9.15 11.79
CA THR A 20 -11.75 -8.18 12.88
C THR A 20 -12.50 -6.91 12.45
N LYS A 21 -12.28 -6.43 11.22
CA LYS A 21 -13.07 -5.32 10.65
C LYS A 21 -14.56 -5.68 10.59
N ALA A 22 -14.93 -6.84 10.05
CA ALA A 22 -16.33 -7.25 9.93
C ALA A 22 -17.02 -7.36 11.30
N LEU A 23 -16.34 -7.94 12.29
CA LEU A 23 -16.82 -8.04 13.68
C LEU A 23 -17.01 -6.67 14.33
N LEU A 24 -16.05 -5.76 14.17
CA LEU A 24 -16.11 -4.43 14.76
C LEU A 24 -17.14 -3.53 14.04
N GLN A 25 -17.26 -3.59 12.71
CA GLN A 25 -18.30 -2.89 11.96
C GLN A 25 -19.71 -3.32 12.41
N LYS A 26 -19.92 -4.63 12.59
CA LYS A 26 -21.20 -5.19 13.04
C LYS A 26 -21.54 -4.80 14.48
N ARG A 27 -20.54 -4.74 15.37
CA ARG A 27 -20.75 -4.39 16.79
C ARG A 27 -20.87 -2.89 17.04
N LEU A 28 -20.15 -2.06 16.30
CA LEU A 28 -19.98 -0.64 16.62
C LEU A 28 -20.65 0.31 15.61
N GLN A 29 -21.31 -0.22 14.56
CA GLN A 29 -22.02 0.55 13.53
C GLN A 29 -21.18 1.71 12.95
N HIS A 30 -19.88 1.50 12.86
CA HIS A 30 -18.89 2.47 12.37
C HIS A 30 -17.99 1.83 11.33
N GLY A 31 -17.56 2.60 10.33
CA GLY A 31 -16.62 2.13 9.31
C GLY A 31 -15.22 1.95 9.89
N PHE A 32 -14.63 0.77 9.73
CA PHE A 32 -13.24 0.49 10.13
C PHE A 32 -12.33 0.47 8.90
N GLU A 33 -11.17 1.12 9.01
CA GLU A 33 -10.12 1.08 7.99
C GLU A 33 -9.21 -0.12 8.27
N VAL A 34 -8.95 -0.95 7.25
CA VAL A 34 -7.97 -2.04 7.35
C VAL A 34 -6.62 -1.49 7.02
N ALA A 35 -5.60 -1.89 7.76
CA ALA A 35 -4.23 -1.63 7.39
C ALA A 35 -3.43 -2.93 7.38
N MET A 36 -2.53 -3.04 6.41
CA MET A 36 -1.63 -4.18 6.29
C MET A 36 -0.24 -3.75 6.73
N SER A 37 0.31 -4.44 7.74
CA SER A 37 1.68 -4.21 8.23
C SER A 37 2.60 -5.33 7.77
N THR A 38 3.80 -5.00 7.30
CA THR A 38 4.79 -6.00 6.87
C THR A 38 6.23 -5.57 7.13
N LYS A 39 7.14 -6.56 7.23
CA LYS A 39 8.59 -6.36 7.25
C LYS A 39 9.29 -6.79 5.96
N ASN A 40 8.54 -7.33 4.99
CA ASN A 40 9.14 -8.04 3.86
C ASN A 40 8.57 -7.67 2.50
N LEU A 41 7.67 -6.69 2.38
CA LEU A 41 7.23 -6.18 1.08
C LEU A 41 7.47 -4.67 1.05
N LEU A 42 7.90 -4.17 -0.11
CA LEU A 42 7.92 -2.74 -0.38
C LEU A 42 6.50 -2.25 -0.65
N MET A 43 6.15 -1.19 0.05
CA MET A 43 4.82 -0.59 0.09
C MET A 43 5.00 0.91 0.03
N LEU A 44 4.43 1.55 -0.99
CA LEU A 44 4.54 2.99 -1.23
C LEU A 44 3.14 3.61 -1.23
N ASP A 45 3.01 4.76 -0.58
CA ASP A 45 1.81 5.60 -0.59
C ASP A 45 2.08 6.79 -1.52
N ILE A 46 1.31 6.90 -2.61
CA ILE A 46 1.53 7.86 -3.70
C ILE A 46 0.41 8.92 -3.64
N ASP A 47 0.78 10.16 -3.32
CA ASP A 47 -0.11 11.31 -3.11
C ASP A 47 -0.49 12.04 -4.42
N ILE A 48 -0.76 11.28 -5.49
CA ILE A 48 -1.24 11.83 -6.76
C ILE A 48 -2.42 11.05 -7.31
N LYS A 49 -3.44 11.76 -7.83
CA LYS A 49 -4.62 11.17 -8.47
C LYS A 49 -4.47 11.03 -9.99
N ASN A 50 -3.32 10.55 -10.44
CA ASN A 50 -3.05 10.31 -11.85
C ASN A 50 -2.69 8.83 -12.06
N PHE A 51 -3.59 8.08 -12.70
CA PHE A 51 -3.42 6.65 -12.94
C PHE A 51 -2.17 6.35 -13.77
N GLU A 52 -1.97 7.02 -14.89
CA GLU A 52 -0.84 6.77 -15.80
C GLU A 52 0.50 7.00 -15.11
N TRP A 53 0.60 8.02 -14.26
CA TRP A 53 1.79 8.28 -13.46
C TRP A 53 2.04 7.17 -12.44
N ALA A 54 1.01 6.80 -11.66
CA ALA A 54 1.12 5.73 -10.67
C ALA A 54 1.42 4.37 -11.31
N TYR A 55 0.81 4.08 -12.47
CA TYR A 55 1.09 2.92 -13.30
C TYR A 55 2.53 2.94 -13.84
N GLY A 56 3.03 4.08 -14.29
CA GLY A 56 4.43 4.23 -14.72
C GLY A 56 5.43 3.86 -13.62
N ILE A 57 5.17 4.30 -12.38
CA ILE A 57 5.97 3.91 -11.21
C ILE A 57 5.84 2.40 -10.96
N ALA A 58 4.60 1.88 -10.89
CA ALA A 58 4.34 0.47 -10.61
C ALA A 58 4.97 -0.47 -11.65
N SER A 59 4.90 -0.11 -12.93
CA SER A 59 5.47 -0.85 -14.06
C SER A 59 7.01 -0.80 -14.06
N SER A 60 7.58 0.35 -13.71
CA SER A 60 9.04 0.50 -13.55
C SER A 60 9.56 -0.40 -12.44
N LEU A 61 8.85 -0.45 -11.30
CA LEU A 61 9.20 -1.34 -10.19
C LEU A 61 9.01 -2.81 -10.56
N ALA A 62 7.91 -3.15 -11.24
CA ALA A 62 7.64 -4.52 -11.69
C ALA A 62 8.75 -5.04 -12.60
N SER A 63 9.18 -4.21 -13.56
CA SER A 63 10.27 -4.53 -14.48
C SER A 63 11.62 -4.59 -13.78
N TYR A 64 11.94 -3.61 -12.93
CA TYR A 64 13.23 -3.56 -12.21
C TYR A 64 13.44 -4.76 -11.29
N PHE A 65 12.41 -5.15 -10.53
CA PHE A 65 12.48 -6.29 -9.62
C PHE A 65 12.17 -7.63 -10.28
N ASN A 66 11.78 -7.63 -11.56
CA ASN A 66 11.25 -8.77 -12.30
C ASN A 66 10.17 -9.52 -11.51
N CYS A 67 9.19 -8.79 -11.00
CA CYS A 67 8.08 -9.32 -10.23
C CYS A 67 6.79 -8.54 -10.48
N LYS A 68 5.65 -9.09 -10.07
CA LYS A 68 4.38 -8.36 -10.13
C LYS A 68 4.36 -7.22 -9.11
N THR A 69 3.62 -6.16 -9.44
CA THR A 69 3.26 -5.12 -8.47
C THR A 69 1.73 -5.01 -8.39
N LEU A 70 1.22 -4.68 -7.22
CA LEU A 70 -0.19 -4.39 -7.01
C LEU A 70 -0.34 -2.88 -6.91
N LEU A 71 -1.08 -2.29 -7.84
CA LEU A 71 -1.48 -0.90 -7.82
C LEU A 71 -2.91 -0.82 -7.28
N ILE A 72 -3.12 -0.01 -6.26
CA ILE A 72 -4.41 0.11 -5.57
C ILE A 72 -4.81 1.57 -5.61
N GLU A 73 -5.94 1.87 -6.25
CA GLU A 73 -6.51 3.21 -6.23
C GLU A 73 -7.14 3.49 -4.87
N THR A 74 -6.90 4.67 -4.31
CA THR A 74 -7.47 5.11 -3.03
C THR A 74 -8.16 6.45 -3.18
N PRO A 75 -8.98 6.90 -2.20
CA PRO A 75 -9.61 8.21 -2.28
C PRO A 75 -8.64 9.40 -2.40
N ASN A 76 -7.36 9.22 -2.03
CA ASN A 76 -6.37 10.30 -1.99
C ASN A 76 -5.23 10.14 -3.02
N GLY A 77 -5.12 8.99 -3.67
CA GLY A 77 -4.02 8.70 -4.59
C GLY A 77 -3.93 7.21 -4.88
N TYR A 78 -2.74 6.65 -4.82
CA TYR A 78 -2.52 5.23 -5.09
C TYR A 78 -1.58 4.59 -4.08
N HIS A 79 -1.80 3.33 -3.78
CA HIS A 79 -0.80 2.50 -3.13
C HIS A 79 -0.13 1.59 -4.15
N ILE A 80 1.18 1.40 -4.00
CA ILE A 80 1.94 0.43 -4.80
C ILE A 80 2.57 -0.59 -3.85
N ILE A 81 2.33 -1.87 -4.12
CA ILE A 81 2.91 -2.99 -3.37
C ILE A 81 3.75 -3.84 -4.32
N VAL A 82 5.03 -3.98 -4.04
CA VAL A 82 5.91 -4.86 -4.81
C VAL A 82 5.79 -6.28 -4.27
N LEU A 83 5.31 -7.23 -5.09
CA LEU A 83 5.04 -8.61 -4.69
C LEU A 83 6.32 -9.47 -4.73
N LYS A 84 7.40 -8.93 -4.20
CA LYS A 84 8.68 -9.59 -3.96
C LYS A 84 8.98 -9.51 -2.47
N ARG A 85 9.40 -10.64 -1.90
CA ARG A 85 9.84 -10.68 -0.50
C ARG A 85 11.26 -10.11 -0.40
N PHE A 86 11.46 -9.20 0.54
CA PHE A 86 12.75 -8.62 0.88
C PHE A 86 13.12 -8.99 2.32
N GLU A 87 14.42 -9.13 2.57
CA GLU A 87 14.95 -9.02 3.92
C GLU A 87 14.81 -7.58 4.42
N TRP A 88 14.58 -7.39 5.72
CA TRP A 88 14.37 -6.04 6.27
C TRP A 88 15.61 -5.14 6.09
N SER A 89 16.81 -5.71 6.07
CA SER A 89 18.06 -4.98 5.76
C SER A 89 18.00 -4.32 4.39
N ASP A 90 17.57 -5.07 3.38
CA ASP A 90 17.53 -4.62 1.99
C ASP A 90 16.35 -3.67 1.79
N LEU A 91 15.20 -3.97 2.42
CA LEU A 91 14.03 -3.12 2.37
C LEU A 91 14.31 -1.73 2.95
N LYS A 92 15.11 -1.62 4.01
CA LYS A 92 15.55 -0.31 4.54
C LYS A 92 16.34 0.51 3.52
N LEU A 93 17.15 -0.11 2.66
CA LEU A 93 17.89 0.60 1.62
C LEU A 93 16.92 1.18 0.58
N TRP A 94 15.93 0.38 0.15
CA TRP A 94 14.88 0.85 -0.75
C TRP A 94 14.05 1.96 -0.14
N ILE A 95 13.62 1.83 1.12
CA ILE A 95 12.87 2.90 1.82
C ILE A 95 13.69 4.20 1.85
N LYS A 96 15.00 4.13 2.16
CA LYS A 96 15.88 5.30 2.16
C LYS A 96 15.99 5.95 0.78
N TYR A 97 16.12 5.14 -0.27
CA TYR A 97 16.09 5.64 -1.65
C TYR A 97 14.77 6.34 -1.98
N PHE A 98 13.61 5.75 -1.66
CA PHE A 98 12.33 6.41 -1.92
C PHE A 98 12.07 7.64 -1.06
N ILE A 99 12.71 7.76 0.11
CA ILE A 99 12.71 9.01 0.88
C ILE A 99 13.41 10.14 0.12
N THR A 100 14.56 9.87 -0.52
CA THR A 100 15.27 10.90 -1.30
C THR A 100 14.53 11.27 -2.58
N GLU A 101 13.80 10.31 -3.16
CA GLU A 101 13.02 10.50 -4.39
C GLU A 101 11.56 10.94 -4.14
N SER A 102 11.17 11.13 -2.88
CA SER A 102 9.76 11.26 -2.48
C SER A 102 9.02 12.41 -3.16
N GLU A 103 9.62 13.60 -3.21
CA GLU A 103 9.01 14.76 -3.88
C GLU A 103 8.83 14.54 -5.38
N ARG A 104 9.83 13.97 -6.05
CA ARG A 104 9.80 13.71 -7.50
C ARG A 104 8.78 12.64 -7.88
N LEU A 105 8.60 11.65 -7.01
CA LEU A 105 7.71 10.50 -7.24
C LEU A 105 6.35 10.64 -6.55
N TYR A 106 6.09 11.77 -5.88
CA TYR A 106 4.88 12.01 -5.08
C TYR A 106 4.63 10.94 -4.01
N ILE A 107 5.69 10.43 -3.37
CA ILE A 107 5.57 9.43 -2.31
C ILE A 107 5.42 10.12 -0.95
N ASP A 108 4.52 9.65 -0.09
CA ASP A 108 4.43 10.14 1.30
C ASP A 108 5.73 9.81 2.06
N LYS A 109 6.60 10.82 2.17
CA LYS A 109 7.86 10.74 2.89
C LYS A 109 7.66 10.42 4.37
N ALA A 110 6.64 11.02 5.00
CA ALA A 110 6.39 10.83 6.42
C ALA A 110 5.99 9.38 6.73
N HIS A 111 5.25 8.74 5.83
CA HIS A 111 4.94 7.31 5.88
C HIS A 111 6.21 6.44 5.88
N LEU A 112 7.15 6.72 4.97
CA LEU A 112 8.40 5.96 4.86
C LEU A 112 9.31 6.14 6.08
N GLU A 113 9.47 7.37 6.56
CA GLU A 113 10.25 7.67 7.75
C GLU A 113 9.65 7.00 9.00
N ALA A 114 8.32 7.04 9.14
CA ALA A 114 7.63 6.35 10.22
C ALA A 114 7.84 4.83 10.17
N SER A 115 7.90 4.25 8.97
CA SER A 115 8.14 2.83 8.77
C SER A 115 9.54 2.40 9.21
N LEU A 116 10.57 3.21 8.91
CA LEU A 116 11.93 2.98 9.40
C LEU A 116 12.00 3.02 10.94
N ARG A 117 11.36 4.00 11.57
CA ARG A 117 11.32 4.12 13.05
C ARG A 117 10.64 2.91 13.70
N ARG A 118 9.55 2.41 13.12
CA ARG A 118 8.76 1.28 13.67
C ARG A 118 9.38 -0.08 13.39
N GLY A 119 10.23 -0.21 12.36
CA GLY A 119 10.78 -1.50 11.94
C GLY A 119 9.83 -2.35 11.10
N TYR A 120 8.81 -1.74 10.49
CA TYR A 120 7.85 -2.37 9.55
C TYR A 120 7.11 -1.28 8.76
N ILE A 121 6.64 -1.60 7.55
CA ILE A 121 5.82 -0.70 6.70
C ILE A 121 4.33 -0.97 6.98
N THR A 122 3.46 0.04 6.88
CA THR A 122 2.01 -0.16 7.03
C THR A 122 1.15 0.74 6.14
N LEU A 123 0.53 0.15 5.12
CA LEU A 123 -0.44 0.86 4.27
C LEU A 123 -1.87 0.62 4.73
N ARG A 124 -2.75 1.57 4.41
CA ARG A 124 -4.20 1.37 4.54
C ARG A 124 -4.69 0.59 3.32
N MET A 125 -5.63 -0.32 3.48
CA MET A 125 -6.13 -1.18 2.40
C MET A 125 -7.51 -0.74 1.91
N ASN A 126 -7.83 0.55 2.07
CA ASN A 126 -9.09 1.13 1.61
C ASN A 126 -8.98 1.43 0.10
N GLY A 127 -8.90 0.37 -0.70
CA GLY A 127 -8.84 0.46 -2.15
C GLY A 127 -10.23 0.68 -2.76
N ILE A 128 -10.30 1.51 -3.79
CA ILE A 128 -11.46 1.70 -4.68
C ILE A 128 -11.38 0.69 -5.83
N ALA A 129 -10.18 0.54 -6.39
CA ALA A 129 -9.89 -0.38 -7.48
C ALA A 129 -8.50 -0.99 -7.29
N PHE A 130 -8.31 -2.19 -7.83
CA PHE A 130 -7.08 -2.98 -7.69
C PHE A 130 -6.60 -3.42 -9.06
N TYR A 131 -5.30 -3.30 -9.31
CA TYR A 131 -4.68 -3.64 -10.58
C TYR A 131 -3.41 -4.44 -10.35
N GLU A 132 -3.30 -5.61 -10.97
CA GLU A 132 -2.05 -6.36 -11.03
C GLU A 132 -1.24 -5.87 -12.23
N VAL A 133 -0.03 -5.40 -11.99
CA VAL A 133 0.91 -4.91 -13.02
C VAL A 133 2.02 -5.94 -13.19
N TYR A 134 2.29 -6.30 -14.45
CA TYR A 134 3.23 -7.38 -14.79
C TYR A 134 4.64 -6.86 -15.08
N PRO A 135 5.68 -7.68 -14.86
CA PRO A 135 7.00 -7.41 -15.42
C PRO A 135 6.89 -7.19 -16.93
N TYR A 136 7.61 -6.20 -17.48
CA TYR A 136 7.61 -5.86 -18.91
C TYR A 136 6.32 -5.18 -19.43
N GLY A 137 5.43 -4.75 -18.53
CA GLY A 137 4.29 -3.89 -18.84
C GLY A 137 2.95 -4.63 -18.96
N GLY A 138 1.90 -3.84 -19.10
CA GLY A 138 0.52 -4.30 -19.02
C GLY A 138 0.01 -4.39 -17.58
N TYR A 139 -1.31 -4.33 -17.45
CA TYR A 139 -1.99 -4.53 -16.17
C TYR A 139 -3.30 -5.28 -16.36
N ARG A 140 -3.77 -5.91 -15.29
CA ARG A 140 -5.08 -6.55 -15.19
C ARG A 140 -5.84 -5.97 -14.00
N ALA A 141 -7.02 -5.42 -14.25
CA ALA A 141 -7.92 -5.02 -13.17
C ALA A 141 -8.41 -6.28 -12.43
N ILE A 142 -8.36 -6.25 -11.10
CA ILE A 142 -8.83 -7.32 -10.22
C ILE A 142 -10.26 -6.97 -9.82
N ARG A 143 -11.22 -7.83 -10.15
CA ARG A 143 -12.62 -7.69 -9.70
C ARG A 143 -12.76 -8.35 -8.33
N GLU A 144 -13.44 -7.69 -7.39
CA GLU A 144 -13.74 -8.31 -6.09
C GLU A 144 -14.59 -9.58 -6.32
N GLY A 145 -14.06 -10.74 -5.92
CA GLY A 145 -14.72 -12.05 -6.06
C GLY A 145 -14.00 -13.08 -6.93
N GLU A 146 -12.85 -12.74 -7.52
CA GLU A 146 -11.93 -13.69 -8.19
C GLU A 146 -10.82 -14.23 -7.28
#